data_AF-A0A7L2Z0F6-F1
#
_entry.id   AF-A0A7L2Z0F6-F1
#
_cell.length_a   1.000
_cell.length_b   1.000
_cell.length_c   1.000
_cell.angle_alpha   90.00
_cell.angle_beta   90.00
_cell.angle_gamma   90.00
#
_symmetry.space_group_name_H-M   'P 1'
#
loop_
_entity.id
_entity.type
_entity.pdbx_description
1 polymer ?
#
loop_
_entity_poly.entity_id
_entity_poly.type
_entity_poly.pdbx_seq_one_letter_code
_entity_poly.pdbx_strand_id
1 'polypeptide(L)' 'EKPFECKLCHQRSRDYSAMIKHLRTHNGASPYQCTICLEYCPSLSAMQKHMKGHKPEEIPTDWRIEKTYLYLCYV' A
#
# COMPACT_ATOMS: atom_id res chain seq x y z
N GLU A 1 -11.11 -7.67 -21.53
CA GLU A 1 -12.14 -6.81 -20.90
C GLU A 1 -11.68 -6.40 -19.50
N LYS A 2 -12.20 -5.32 -18.91
CA LYS A 2 -11.79 -4.82 -17.58
C LYS A 2 -12.89 -5.16 -16.56
N PRO A 3 -12.87 -6.35 -15.95
CA PRO A 3 -14.03 -6.85 -15.19
C PRO A 3 -14.15 -6.22 -13.80
N PHE A 4 -13.09 -5.56 -13.32
CA PHE A 4 -13.09 -4.96 -11.99
C PHE A 4 -13.58 -3.51 -12.09
N GLU A 5 -14.71 -3.18 -11.47
CA GLU A 5 -15.28 -1.83 -11.44
C GLU A 5 -15.20 -1.21 -10.03
N CYS A 6 -14.75 0.04 -9.95
CA CYS A 6 -14.74 0.79 -8.70
C CYS A 6 -16.14 1.33 -8.41
N LYS A 7 -16.72 1.03 -7.24
CA LYS A 7 -18.05 1.53 -6.87
C LYS A 7 -18.09 3.04 -6.58
N LEU A 8 -16.95 3.68 -6.33
CA LEU A 8 -16.88 5.11 -5.98
C LEU A 8 -16.88 6.02 -7.21
N CYS A 9 -16.26 5.60 -8.31
CA CYS A 9 -16.13 6.42 -9.52
C CYS A 9 -16.36 5.65 -10.84
N HIS A 10 -16.82 4.41 -10.76
CA HIS A 10 -17.11 3.52 -11.89
C HIS A 10 -15.92 3.24 -12.82
N GLN A 11 -14.70 3.55 -12.36
CA GLN A 11 -13.49 3.27 -13.12
C GLN A 11 -13.25 1.77 -13.18
N ARG A 12 -13.00 1.27 -14.40
CA ARG A 12 -12.71 -0.14 -14.64
C ARG A 12 -11.20 -0.41 -14.70
N SER A 13 -10.80 -1.51 -14.08
CA SER A 13 -9.42 -2.01 -14.04
C SER A 13 -9.33 -3.38 -14.69
N ARG A 14 -8.17 -3.65 -15.30
CA ARG A 14 -7.90 -4.93 -16.00
C ARG A 14 -7.69 -6.11 -15.06
N ASP A 15 -7.26 -5.84 -13.83
CA ASP A 15 -6.92 -6.85 -12.83
C ASP A 15 -7.16 -6.28 -11.40
N TYR A 16 -7.19 -7.17 -10.42
CA TYR A 16 -7.40 -6.81 -9.01
C TYR A 16 -6.28 -5.93 -8.45
N SER A 17 -5.02 -6.13 -8.88
CA SER A 17 -3.88 -5.32 -8.42
C SER A 17 -4.01 -3.86 -8.87
N ALA A 18 -4.46 -3.63 -10.10
CA ALA A 18 -4.77 -2.32 -10.65
C ALA A 18 -5.95 -1.68 -9.95
N MET A 19 -7.01 -2.45 -9.63
CA MET A 19 -8.14 -1.95 -8.83
C MET A 19 -7.68 -1.52 -7.44
N ILE A 20 -6.86 -2.33 -6.78
CA ILE A 20 -6.31 -2.01 -5.46
C ILE A 20 -5.45 -0.75 -5.49
N LYS A 21 -4.61 -0.57 -6.51
CA LYS A 21 -3.84 0.67 -6.70
C LYS A 21 -4.75 1.87 -6.92
N HIS A 22 -5.81 1.70 -7.72
CA HIS A 22 -6.80 2.73 -7.96
C HIS A 22 -7.52 3.15 -6.67
N LEU A 23 -7.93 2.21 -5.81
CA LEU A 23 -8.61 2.56 -4.56
C LEU A 23 -7.77 3.46 -3.63
N ARG A 24 -6.43 3.40 -3.74
CA ARG A 24 -5.52 4.29 -2.99
C ARG A 24 -5.66 5.76 -3.37
N THR A 25 -6.17 6.06 -4.58
CA THR A 25 -6.40 7.46 -4.99
C THR A 25 -7.60 8.07 -4.29
N HIS A 26 -8.52 7.26 -3.76
CA HIS A 26 -9.71 7.76 -3.05
C HIS A 26 -9.42 8.05 -1.57
N ASN A 27 -8.66 7.18 -0.90
CA ASN A 27 -8.45 7.27 0.55
C ASN A 27 -7.02 7.64 0.94
N GLY A 28 -6.10 7.79 -0.02
CA GLY A 28 -4.67 7.97 0.27
C GLY A 28 -4.05 6.79 1.03
N ALA A 29 -4.74 5.65 1.12
CA ALA A 29 -4.31 4.53 1.93
C ALA A 29 -3.11 3.85 1.28
N SER A 30 -1.97 4.05 1.91
CA SER A 30 -0.74 3.34 1.61
C SER A 30 -0.73 2.05 2.43
N PRO A 31 -0.80 0.86 1.81
CA PRO A 31 -1.05 -0.40 2.54
C PRO A 31 0.20 -0.97 3.20
N TYR A 32 1.35 -0.30 3.10
CA TYR A 32 2.60 -0.78 3.67
C TYR A 32 3.01 0.21 4.76
N GLN A 33 3.02 -0.23 6.01
CA GLN A 33 3.45 0.60 7.14
C GLN A 33 4.88 0.24 7.55
N CYS A 34 5.71 1.26 7.75
CA CYS A 34 7.05 1.07 8.29
C CYS A 34 6.94 0.82 9.79
N THR A 35 7.50 -0.28 10.31
CA THR A 35 7.43 -0.58 11.75
C THR A 35 8.40 0.27 12.59
N ILE A 36 9.34 0.98 11.95
CA ILE A 36 10.34 1.84 12.62
C ILE A 36 9.76 3.24 12.84
N CYS A 37 9.27 3.90 11.79
CA CYS A 37 8.79 5.29 11.85
C CYS A 37 7.28 5.44 11.64
N LEU A 38 6.55 4.34 11.43
CA LEU A 38 5.09 4.31 11.21
C LEU A 38 4.62 5.03 9.94
N GLU A 39 5.54 5.39 9.03
CA GLU A 39 5.20 5.98 7.74
C GLU A 39 4.55 4.95 6.81
N TYR A 40 3.52 5.38 6.08
CA TYR A 40 2.82 4.55 5.12
C TYR A 40 3.34 4.76 3.69
N CYS A 41 3.84 3.70 3.06
CA CYS A 41 4.29 3.70 1.67
C CYS A 41 3.23 3.12 0.71
N PRO A 42 3.08 3.69 -0.50
CA PRO A 42 2.06 3.27 -1.45
C PRO A 42 2.40 1.92 -2.11
N SER A 43 3.64 1.44 -2.03
CA SER A 43 4.02 0.17 -2.64
C SER A 43 5.16 -0.49 -1.88
N LEU A 44 5.31 -1.81 -2.08
CA LEU A 44 6.42 -2.57 -1.51
C LEU A 44 7.78 -2.05 -2.01
N SER A 45 7.88 -1.69 -3.29
CA SER A 45 9.11 -1.11 -3.86
C SER A 45 9.44 0.26 -3.26
N ALA A 46 8.42 1.07 -2.96
CA ALA A 46 8.61 2.33 -2.24
C ALA A 46 9.08 2.07 -0.81
N MET A 47 8.48 1.10 -0.10
CA MET A 47 8.89 0.70 1.23
C MET A 47 10.35 0.20 1.25
N GLN A 48 10.75 -0.65 0.31
CA GLN A 48 12.14 -1.12 0.22
C GLN A 48 13.14 0.01 0.00
N LYS A 49 12.77 1.06 -0.74
CA LYS A 49 13.61 2.27 -0.90
C LYS A 49 13.63 3.10 0.37
N HIS A 50 12.48 3.28 1.01
CA HIS A 50 12.34 3.97 2.29
C HIS A 50 13.25 3.33 3.36
N MET A 51 13.26 2.01 3.46
CA MET A 51 14.10 1.27 4.42
C MET A 51 15.61 1.51 4.26
N LYS A 52 16.08 1.85 3.05
CA LYS A 52 17.50 2.20 2.83
C LYS A 52 17.88 3.56 3.43
N GLY A 53 16.89 4.39 3.77
CA GLY A 53 17.10 5.69 4.41
C GLY A 53 17.21 5.61 5.93
N HIS A 54 16.80 4.49 6.56
CA HIS A 54 16.97 4.29 7.99
C HIS A 54 18.44 4.07 8.35
N LYS A 55 18.83 4.50 9.56
CA LYS A 55 20.16 4.20 10.07
C LYS A 55 20.26 2.69 10.35
N PRO A 56 21.42 2.05 10.11
CA PRO A 56 21.58 0.61 10.35
C PRO A 56 21.25 0.18 11.78
N GLU A 57 21.47 1.07 12.75
CA GLU A 57 21.19 0.86 14.18
C GLU A 57 19.69 0.83 14.52
N GLU A 58 18.86 1.42 13.66
CA GLU A 58 17.40 1.55 13.84
C GLU A 58 16.63 0.43 13.15
N ILE A 59 17.26 -0.36 12.29
CA ILE A 59 16.63 -1.45 11.53
C ILE A 59 16.76 -2.76 12.32
N PRO A 60 15.67 -3.31 12.89
CA PRO A 60 15.71 -4.60 13.56
C PRO A 60 16.20 -5.69 12.59
N THR A 61 17.00 -6.65 13.06
CA THR A 61 17.54 -7.72 12.19
C THR A 61 16.46 -8.62 11.59
N ASP A 62 15.26 -8.63 12.18
CA ASP A 62 14.09 -9.41 11.79
C ASP A 62 12.96 -8.55 11.20
N TRP A 63 13.24 -7.30 10.81
CA TRP A 63 12.23 -6.37 10.34
C TRP A 63 11.35 -6.97 9.22
N ARG A 64 10.04 -6.74 9.32
CA ARG A 64 9.04 -7.21 8.35
C ARG A 64 8.20 -6.04 7.86
N ILE A 65 7.88 -6.08 6.57
CA ILE A 65 6.91 -5.15 5.99
C ILE A 65 5.52 -5.65 6.39
N GLU A 66 4.85 -4.90 7.26
CA GLU A 66 3.44 -5.14 7.54
C GLU A 66 2.58 -4.59 6.41
N LYS A 67 1.74 -5.48 5.86
CA LYS A 67 0.75 -5.10 4.85
C LYS A 67 -0.57 -4.84 5.55
N THR A 68 -0.85 -3.59 5.85
CA THR A 68 -2.13 -3.17 6.40
C THR A 68 -3.14 -3.09 5.26
N TYR A 69 -4.07 -4.05 5.24
CA TYR A 69 -5.24 -3.97 4.38
C TYR A 69 -6.25 -2.97 4.99
N LEU A 70 -5.93 -1.68 4.95
CA LEU A 70 -6.89 -0.61 5.27
C LEU A 70 -7.97 -0.46 4.17
N TYR A 71 -8.40 -1.58 3.58
CA TYR A 71 -9.51 -1.64 2.62
C TYR A 71 -10.85 -1.92 3.30
N LEU A 72 -10.95 -1.70 4.62
CA LEU A 72 -12.22 -1.74 5.34
C LEU A 72 -12.88 -0.36 5.27
N CYS A 73 -13.28 0.04 4.08
CA CYS A 73 -14.36 0.99 3.90
C CYS A 73 -15.09 0.67 2.59
N TYR A 74 -16.14 -0.13 2.78
CA TYR A 74 -17.35 -0.26 1.97
C TYR A 74 -17.31 -1.17 0.73
N VAL A 75 -17.73 -2.41 1.00
CA VAL A 75 -18.60 -3.21 0.11
C VAL A 75 -19.88 -2.44 -0.17
#